data_AF-M1B0Q7-F1
#
_entry.id   AF-M1B0Q7-F1
#
_cell.length_a   1.000
_cell.length_b   1.000
_cell.length_c   1.000
_cell.angle_alpha   90.00
_cell.angle_beta   90.00
_cell.angle_gamma   90.00
#
_symmetry.space_group_name_H-M   'P 1'
#
loop_
_entity.id
_entity.type
_entity.pdbx_description
1 polymer ?
#
loop_
_entity_poly.entity_id
_entity_poly.type
_entity_poly.pdbx_seq_one_letter_code
_entity_poly.pdbx_strand_id
1 'polypeptide(L)'
;MISSELLGHLIAHCPLLEKLVLKIAKTLNVTEINAPMLRSFEFTGSVSSICLKNVPLLAKVSLICENSSMEAEKFDYAKFFQSCSALEHLFLNFRYGQVDVAS
;
A
#
# COMPACT_ATOMS: atom_id res chain seq x y z
N MET A 1 16.95 6.27 1.12
CA MET A 1 15.85 5.67 0.32
C MET A 1 15.50 4.34 0.97
N ILE A 2 14.21 4.02 1.16
CA ILE A 2 13.80 2.71 1.69
C ILE A 2 13.53 1.81 0.48
N SER A 3 14.26 0.71 0.35
CA SER A 3 13.97 -0.33 -0.66
C SER A 3 12.82 -1.22 -0.18
N SER A 4 12.17 -1.93 -1.11
CA SER A 4 11.17 -2.94 -0.78
C SER A 4 11.74 -4.04 0.13
N GLU A 5 13.01 -4.41 -0.07
CA GLU A 5 13.74 -5.37 0.77
C GLU A 5 13.89 -4.86 2.21
N LEU A 6 14.21 -3.58 2.40
CA LEU A 6 14.34 -2.99 3.73
C LEU A 6 12.98 -2.95 4.44
N LEU A 7 11.91 -2.63 3.72
CA LEU A 7 10.55 -2.67 4.25
C LEU A 7 10.15 -4.10 4.64
N GLY A 8 10.45 -5.09 3.80
CA GLY A 8 10.20 -6.50 4.09
C GLY A 8 10.94 -6.95 5.35
N HIS A 9 12.22 -6.60 5.49
CA HIS A 9 13.00 -6.88 6.70
C HIS A 9 12.41 -6.21 7.94
N LEU A 10 12.02 -4.93 7.86
CA LEU A 10 11.47 -4.21 9.00
C LEU A 10 10.22 -4.90 9.54
N ILE A 11 9.32 -5.28 8.65
CA ILE A 11 8.06 -5.93 9.03
C ILE A 11 8.33 -7.34 9.57
N ALA A 12 9.24 -8.09 8.97
CA ALA A 12 9.64 -9.42 9.46
C ALA A 12 10.22 -9.38 10.89
N HIS A 13 10.92 -8.30 11.26
CA HIS A 13 11.50 -8.13 12.60
C HIS A 13 10.57 -7.41 13.59
N CYS A 14 9.37 -6.99 13.15
CA CYS A 14 8.37 -6.32 13.99
C CYS A 14 7.06 -7.12 14.03
N PRO A 15 7.03 -8.34 14.61
CA PRO A 15 5.85 -9.22 14.55
C PRO A 15 4.60 -8.68 15.27
N LEU A 16 4.77 -7.72 16.17
CA LEU A 16 3.69 -7.07 16.93
C LEU A 16 3.25 -5.74 16.31
N LEU A 17 3.68 -5.41 15.09
CA LEU A 17 3.37 -4.13 14.46
C LEU A 17 1.87 -4.03 14.16
N GLU A 18 1.16 -3.19 14.91
CA GLU A 18 -0.28 -2.97 14.72
C GLU A 18 -0.60 -1.82 13.75
N LYS A 19 0.33 -0.88 13.57
CA LYS A 19 0.16 0.26 12.66
C LYS A 19 1.39 0.46 11.79
N LEU A 20 1.18 0.56 10.48
CA LEU A 20 2.21 0.88 9.51
C LEU A 20 1.80 2.12 8.71
N VAL A 21 2.66 3.15 8.75
CA VAL A 21 2.49 4.39 7.98
C VAL A 21 3.67 4.54 7.03
N LEU A 22 3.38 4.60 5.75
CA LEU A 22 4.38 4.77 4.69
C LEU A 22 4.11 6.08 3.94
N LYS A 23 5.09 7.00 3.99
CA LYS A 23 5.06 8.25 3.23
C LYS A 23 6.27 8.29 2.31
N ILE A 24 6.05 8.08 1.01
CA ILE A 24 7.12 7.87 0.05
C ILE A 24 7.01 8.88 -1.10
N ALA A 25 8.07 9.67 -1.30
CA ALA A 25 8.12 10.70 -2.34
C ALA A 25 8.49 10.18 -3.75
N LYS A 26 9.07 8.97 -3.86
CA LYS A 26 9.45 8.32 -5.13
C LYS A 26 8.68 7.01 -5.29
N THR A 27 8.50 6.56 -6.53
CA THR A 27 7.77 5.31 -6.81
C THR A 27 8.38 4.13 -6.07
N LEU A 28 7.59 3.47 -5.23
CA LEU A 28 7.95 2.24 -4.55
C LEU A 28 7.40 1.04 -5.34
N ASN A 29 8.24 0.03 -5.58
CA ASN A 29 7.79 -1.26 -6.10
C ASN A 29 7.68 -2.22 -4.91
N VAL A 30 6.54 -2.19 -4.20
CA VAL A 30 6.31 -3.13 -3.10
C VAL A 30 5.89 -4.46 -3.68
N THR A 31 6.69 -5.49 -3.41
CA THR A 31 6.35 -6.86 -3.79
C THR A 31 5.31 -7.42 -2.83
N GLU A 32 5.58 -7.56 -1.53
CA GLU A 32 4.60 -8.11 -0.56
C GLU A 32 4.88 -7.65 0.89
N ILE A 33 3.82 -7.42 1.66
CA ILE A 33 3.87 -7.12 3.10
C ILE A 33 3.10 -8.21 3.86
N ASN A 34 3.80 -8.99 4.68
CA ASN A 34 3.18 -9.98 5.58
C ASN A 34 3.16 -9.45 7.01
N ALA A 35 1.98 -9.15 7.56
CA ALA A 35 1.86 -8.49 8.85
C ALA A 35 0.63 -8.99 9.66
N PRO A 36 0.75 -10.11 10.39
CA PRO A 36 -0.39 -10.78 11.04
C PRO A 36 -1.11 -9.94 12.09
N MET A 37 -0.39 -9.05 12.76
CA MET A 37 -0.93 -8.20 13.83
C MET A 37 -1.37 -6.82 13.34
N LEU A 38 -1.25 -6.54 12.03
CA LEU A 38 -1.52 -5.21 11.48
C LEU A 38 -3.02 -4.90 11.52
N ARG A 39 -3.36 -3.79 12.17
CA ARG A 39 -4.73 -3.28 12.33
C ARG A 39 -4.99 -2.04 11.49
N SER A 40 -3.94 -1.26 11.20
CA SER A 40 -4.02 -0.01 10.45
C SER A 40 -2.88 0.13 9.46
N PHE A 41 -3.23 0.41 8.21
CA PHE A 41 -2.28 0.68 7.14
C PHE A 41 -2.59 2.05 6.49
N GLU A 42 -1.58 2.91 6.46
CA GLU A 42 -1.66 4.21 5.79
C GLU A 42 -0.52 4.32 4.78
N PHE A 43 -0.86 4.62 3.54
CA PHE A 43 0.09 4.85 2.46
C PHE A 43 -0.16 6.22 1.82
N THR A 44 0.91 6.99 1.61
CA THR A 44 0.91 8.22 0.82
C THR A 44 2.13 8.25 -0.08
N GLY A 45 1.93 8.37 -1.39
CA GLY A 45 3.03 8.46 -2.34
C GLY A 45 2.74 7.84 -3.71
N SER A 46 3.79 7.62 -4.50
CA SER A 46 3.69 6.89 -5.77
C SER A 46 4.04 5.42 -5.57
N VAL A 47 3.22 4.51 -6.11
CA VAL A 47 3.44 3.06 -6.03
C VAL A 47 2.93 2.37 -7.28
N SER A 48 3.63 1.32 -7.72
CA SER A 48 3.20 0.49 -8.85
C SER A 48 2.25 -0.64 -8.40
N SER A 49 2.51 -1.22 -7.23
CA SER A 49 1.70 -2.27 -6.61
C SER A 49 1.86 -2.29 -5.09
N ILE A 50 0.80 -2.65 -4.36
CA ILE A 50 0.84 -2.99 -2.93
C ILE A 50 0.10 -4.31 -2.76
N CYS A 51 0.77 -5.29 -2.16
CA CYS A 51 0.15 -6.55 -1.78
C CYS A 51 0.28 -6.74 -0.26
N LEU A 52 -0.84 -6.73 0.44
CA LEU A 52 -0.92 -7.08 1.87
C LEU A 52 -1.32 -8.55 1.98
N LYS A 53 -0.51 -9.35 2.65
CA LYS A 53 -0.75 -10.78 2.88
C LYS A 53 -0.87 -11.06 4.37
N ASN A 54 -1.72 -12.02 4.72
CA ASN A 54 -1.88 -12.48 6.09
C ASN A 54 -2.10 -11.28 7.04
N VAL A 55 -3.12 -10.48 6.74
CA VAL A 55 -3.50 -9.29 7.51
C VAL A 55 -4.92 -9.45 8.09
N PRO A 56 -5.20 -10.54 8.84
CA PRO A 56 -6.56 -10.87 9.25
C PRO A 56 -7.18 -9.84 10.20
N LEU A 57 -6.37 -9.01 10.86
CA LEU A 57 -6.81 -7.98 11.82
C LEU A 57 -6.92 -6.58 11.21
N LEU A 58 -6.66 -6.43 9.90
CA LEU A 58 -6.59 -5.13 9.27
C LEU A 58 -7.97 -4.49 9.15
N ALA A 59 -8.24 -3.55 10.04
CA ALA A 59 -9.51 -2.86 10.14
C ALA A 59 -9.54 -1.51 9.42
N LYS A 60 -8.36 -0.89 9.20
CA LYS A 60 -8.27 0.45 8.62
C LYS A 60 -7.24 0.51 7.51
N VAL A 61 -7.67 0.93 6.31
CA VAL A 61 -6.82 1.17 5.16
C VAL A 61 -7.04 2.59 4.64
N SER A 62 -5.95 3.33 4.45
CA SER A 62 -5.94 4.62 3.77
C SER A 62 -4.84 4.63 2.71
N LEU A 63 -5.23 4.71 1.43
CA LEU A 63 -4.30 4.79 0.31
C LEU A 63 -4.45 6.13 -0.39
N ILE A 64 -3.38 6.94 -0.36
CA ILE A 64 -3.27 8.20 -1.10
C ILE A 64 -2.17 8.02 -2.14
N CYS A 65 -2.55 7.76 -3.38
CA CYS A 65 -1.62 7.56 -4.47
C CYS A 65 -1.44 8.86 -5.26
N GLU A 66 -0.24 9.42 -5.20
CA GLU A 66 0.18 10.62 -5.92
C GLU A 66 0.92 10.23 -7.20
N ASN A 67 0.61 10.88 -8.33
CA ASN A 67 1.22 10.61 -9.64
C ASN A 67 1.23 9.12 -9.99
N SER A 68 0.11 8.44 -9.72
CA SER A 68 0.02 7.04 -10.07
C SER A 68 -0.07 6.92 -11.59
N SER A 69 1.01 6.46 -12.23
CA SER A 69 0.93 5.81 -13.55
C SER A 69 0.28 4.42 -13.44
N MET A 70 -0.46 4.17 -12.37
CA MET A 70 -1.37 3.05 -12.26
C MET A 70 -2.40 3.26 -13.35
N GLU A 71 -2.11 2.74 -14.54
CA GLU A 71 -3.16 2.30 -15.44
C GLU A 71 -4.14 1.55 -14.54
N ALA A 72 -5.41 1.97 -14.51
CA ALA A 72 -6.43 1.39 -13.65
C ALA A 72 -6.49 -0.16 -13.77
N GLU A 73 -5.94 -0.70 -14.85
CA GLU A 73 -5.79 -2.11 -15.18
C GLU A 73 -4.71 -2.86 -14.36
N LYS A 74 -3.75 -2.19 -13.72
CA LYS A 74 -2.61 -2.85 -13.02
C LYS A 74 -2.77 -3.04 -11.53
N PHE A 75 -3.60 -2.23 -10.85
CA PHE A 75 -3.85 -2.44 -9.43
C PHE A 75 -4.94 -3.49 -9.26
N ASP A 76 -4.54 -4.69 -8.87
CA ASP A 76 -5.45 -5.79 -8.60
C ASP A 76 -6.13 -5.58 -7.24
N TYR A 77 -7.19 -4.77 -7.24
CA TYR A 77 -8.02 -4.51 -6.06
C TYR A 77 -8.55 -5.81 -5.44
N ALA A 78 -8.88 -6.80 -6.28
CA ALA A 78 -9.41 -8.08 -5.79
C ALA A 78 -8.36 -8.80 -4.94
N LYS A 79 -7.11 -8.88 -5.40
CA LYS A 79 -6.00 -9.42 -4.58
C LYS A 79 -5.72 -8.60 -3.32
N PHE A 80 -5.81 -7.27 -3.41
CA PHE A 80 -5.57 -6.41 -2.24
C PHE A 80 -6.56 -6.71 -1.10
N PHE A 81 -7.84 -6.86 -1.42
CA PHE A 81 -8.89 -7.08 -0.41
C PHE A 81 -9.09 -8.55 -0.01
N GLN A 82 -8.53 -9.51 -0.76
CA GLN A 82 -8.69 -10.95 -0.48
C GLN A 82 -8.26 -11.35 0.93
N SER A 83 -7.28 -10.65 1.53
CA SER A 83 -6.76 -10.95 2.86
C SER A 83 -7.34 -10.06 3.99
N CYS A 84 -8.27 -9.16 3.68
CA CYS A 84 -8.71 -8.09 4.58
C CYS A 84 -10.12 -8.35 5.17
N SER A 85 -10.35 -9.52 5.78
CA SER A 85 -11.68 -9.90 6.28
C SER A 85 -12.22 -9.01 7.41
N ALA A 86 -11.35 -8.32 8.14
CA ALA A 86 -11.72 -7.43 9.24
C ALA A 86 -11.84 -5.95 8.81
N LEU A 87 -11.79 -5.64 7.51
CA LEU A 87 -11.75 -4.25 7.04
C LEU A 87 -13.06 -3.52 7.34
N GLU A 88 -12.97 -2.51 8.21
CA GLU A 88 -14.10 -1.68 8.64
C GLU A 88 -14.06 -0.28 8.01
N HIS A 89 -12.85 0.24 7.77
CA HIS A 89 -12.64 1.58 7.21
C HIS A 89 -11.72 1.51 6.01
N LEU A 90 -12.23 2.00 4.88
CA LEU A 90 -11.50 2.08 3.62
C LEU A 90 -11.53 3.51 3.08
N PHE A 91 -10.36 4.08 2.87
CA PHE A 91 -10.18 5.35 2.17
C PHE A 91 -9.21 5.17 1.00
N LEU A 92 -9.65 5.58 -0.18
CA LEU A 92 -8.90 5.47 -1.43
C LEU A 92 -8.92 6.82 -2.14
N ASN A 93 -7.73 7.37 -2.40
CA ASN A 93 -7.55 8.61 -3.14
C ASN A 93 -6.45 8.42 -4.19
N PHE A 94 -6.86 8.20 -5.43
CA PHE A 94 -5.97 8.03 -6.57
C PHE A 94 -5.98 9.30 -7.41
N ARG A 95 -4.85 10.02 -7.42
CA ARG A 95 -4.68 11.19 -8.28
C ARG A 95 -3.91 10.76 -9.53
N TYR A 96 -4.61 10.70 -10.66
CA TYR A 96 -3.95 10.59 -11.96
C TYR A 96 -3.14 11.85 -12.21
N GLY A 97 -1.88 11.70 -12.61
CA GLY A 97 -1.10 12.83 -13.13
C GLY A 97 -1.78 13.35 -14.40
N GLN A 98 -2.00 14.66 -14.49
CA GLN A 98 -2.33 15.25 -15.78
C GLN A 98 -1.16 14.98 -16.72
N VAL A 99 -1.42 14.35 -17.86
CA VAL A 99 -0.47 14.35 -18.98
C VAL A 99 -0.52 15.77 -19.52
N ASP A 100 0.51 16.57 -19.23
CA ASP A 100 0.73 17.82 -19.97
C ASP A 100 0.92 17.43 -21.43
N VAL A 101 -0.12 17.63 -22.24
CA VAL A 101 -0.02 17.55 -23.70
C VAL A 101 0.79 18.77 -24.12
N ALA A 102 2.10 18.61 -24.23
CA ALA A 102 2.95 19.62 -24.84
C ALA A 102 2.45 19.84 -26.28
N SER A 103 1.94 21.04 -26.53
CA SER A 103 1.50 21.55 -27.83
C SER A 103 2.72 21.93 -28.68
#